data_AF-A0A348NZ27-F1
#
_entry.id   AF-A0A348NZ27-F1
#
_cell.length_a   1.000
_cell.length_b   1.000
_cell.length_c   1.000
_cell.angle_alpha   90.00
_cell.angle_beta   90.00
_cell.angle_gamma   90.00
#
_symmetry.space_group_name_H-M   'P 1'
#
loop_
_entity.id
_entity.type
_entity.pdbx_description
1 polymer ?
#
loop_
_entity_poly.entity_id
_entity_poly.type
_entity_poly.pdbx_seq_one_letter_code
_entity_poly.pdbx_strand_id
1 'polypeptide(L)'
;MKNFSLKSFIAAILICGSILNLSAETTLQTVDFETANSGYTVLYGQTTSPDDWWERAAPAQIAPMDPFSGYQGSYFFYAEDTDNGRTADDPCYVTLNQINVAGYTNIKIKLLVAGKNNIGSSLELEEYLRIQYSVDGGAFTTFMQYMTPALNAIYYSEDTDLNGSGNGTALSPAFAEFTYNIPVTGSTLQIRFMGNVDQGNEEYAFDYVRILGTEQVLPPGTPENITIVYSSSLPEFTWSAAANATSYKIYSAPDPYAVFPAGWTLEASGITATSWTDTNASASAKKFYVVVAVN
;
A
#
# COMPACT_ATOMS: atom_id res chain seq x y z
N MET A 1 -1.60 43.43 -55.14
CA MET A 1 -1.44 42.17 -54.36
C MET A 1 -1.86 42.47 -52.93
N LYS A 2 -2.98 41.93 -52.47
CA LYS A 2 -3.49 42.16 -51.10
C LYS A 2 -2.79 41.18 -50.17
N ASN A 3 -1.96 41.68 -49.26
CA ASN A 3 -1.40 40.91 -48.16
C ASN A 3 -2.53 40.53 -47.19
N PHE A 4 -2.95 39.28 -47.22
CA PHE A 4 -3.80 38.71 -46.17
C PHE A 4 -2.89 38.18 -45.05
N SER A 5 -2.78 38.95 -43.97
CA SER A 5 -2.27 38.46 -42.69
C SER A 5 -3.32 37.51 -42.10
N LEU A 6 -3.20 36.21 -42.38
CA LEU A 6 -4.03 35.19 -41.75
C LEU A 6 -3.51 34.96 -40.32
N LYS A 7 -4.11 35.65 -39.33
CA LYS A 7 -3.92 35.31 -37.92
C LYS A 7 -4.69 34.03 -37.64
N SER A 8 -4.03 32.88 -37.80
CA SER A 8 -4.57 31.58 -37.40
C SER A 8 -4.68 31.53 -35.87
N PHE A 9 -5.91 31.66 -35.35
CA PHE A 9 -6.23 31.25 -33.98
C PHE A 9 -6.13 29.72 -33.92
N ILE A 10 -5.20 29.21 -33.10
CA ILE A 10 -5.07 27.80 -32.76
C ILE A 10 -5.71 27.61 -31.38
N ALA A 11 -6.77 26.81 -31.32
CA ALA A 11 -7.28 26.27 -30.06
C ALA A 11 -6.64 24.89 -29.87
N ALA A 12 -5.75 24.76 -28.90
CA ALA A 12 -5.20 23.47 -28.48
C ALA A 12 -6.11 22.90 -27.39
N ILE A 13 -6.78 21.78 -27.68
CA ILE A 13 -7.54 21.02 -26.67
C ILE A 13 -6.58 19.99 -26.08
N LEU A 14 -6.32 20.11 -24.79
CA LEU A 14 -5.37 19.29 -24.04
C LEU A 14 -6.12 18.11 -23.40
N ILE A 15 -5.76 16.87 -23.76
CA ILE A 15 -6.34 15.66 -23.16
C ILE A 15 -5.22 14.65 -22.89
N CYS A 16 -5.11 14.20 -21.65
CA CYS A 16 -4.28 13.07 -21.25
C CYS A 16 -5.08 11.77 -21.40
N GLY A 17 -4.59 10.83 -22.21
CA GLY A 17 -5.14 9.47 -22.29
C GLY A 17 -4.23 8.50 -21.56
N SER A 18 -4.67 7.96 -20.43
CA SER A 18 -3.94 6.90 -19.70
C SER A 18 -4.43 5.52 -20.12
N ILE A 19 -3.51 4.63 -20.51
CA ILE A 19 -3.76 3.20 -20.61
C ILE A 19 -3.68 2.63 -19.18
N LEU A 20 -4.68 1.87 -18.75
CA LEU A 20 -4.68 1.19 -17.45
C LEU A 20 -3.62 0.07 -17.46
N ASN A 21 -2.40 0.40 -17.04
CA ASN A 21 -1.39 -0.61 -16.73
C ASN A 21 -1.78 -1.25 -15.39
N LEU A 22 -2.17 -2.53 -15.41
CA LEU A 22 -2.45 -3.29 -14.20
C LEU A 22 -1.10 -3.61 -13.53
N SER A 23 -0.74 -2.88 -12.48
CA SER A 23 0.46 -3.15 -11.70
C SER A 23 0.24 -4.31 -10.74
N ALA A 24 1.26 -5.17 -10.62
CA ALA A 24 1.21 -6.30 -9.71
C ALA A 24 1.40 -5.86 -8.25
N GLU A 25 0.85 -6.64 -7.33
CA GLU A 25 1.11 -6.50 -5.90
C GLU A 25 2.58 -6.85 -5.62
N THR A 26 3.28 -5.98 -4.89
CA THR A 26 4.70 -6.11 -4.51
C THR A 26 4.80 -6.19 -2.98
N THR A 27 5.66 -7.06 -2.46
CA THR A 27 5.98 -7.09 -1.03
C THR A 27 7.02 -6.00 -0.72
N LEU A 28 6.64 -5.06 0.15
CA LEU A 28 7.44 -3.90 0.55
C LEU A 28 8.27 -4.18 1.81
N GLN A 29 7.81 -5.11 2.66
CA GLN A 29 8.49 -5.51 3.89
C GLN A 29 8.11 -6.94 4.24
N THR A 30 9.06 -7.69 4.80
CA THR A 30 8.83 -8.98 5.47
C THR A 30 9.51 -8.94 6.83
N VAL A 31 8.79 -9.37 7.87
CA VAL A 31 9.31 -9.66 9.20
C VAL A 31 8.80 -11.05 9.58
N ASP A 32 9.72 -12.01 9.59
CA ASP A 32 9.47 -13.44 9.82
C ASP A 32 10.01 -13.92 11.18
N PHE A 33 10.56 -13.00 11.98
CA PHE A 33 11.16 -13.28 13.29
C PHE A 33 12.29 -14.33 13.26
N GLU A 34 12.84 -14.73 12.12
CA GLU A 34 13.91 -15.73 12.08
C GLU A 34 15.21 -15.15 12.64
N THR A 35 15.43 -13.84 12.46
CA THR A 35 16.58 -13.11 13.00
C THR A 35 16.13 -12.14 14.09
N ALA A 36 16.69 -12.29 15.29
CA ALA A 36 16.37 -11.44 16.43
C ALA A 36 16.63 -9.95 16.11
N ASN A 37 15.67 -9.09 16.46
CA ASN A 37 15.73 -7.64 16.27
C ASN A 37 15.96 -7.18 14.80
N SER A 38 15.61 -8.03 13.82
CA SER A 38 15.71 -7.69 12.41
C SER A 38 14.38 -7.18 11.88
N GLY A 39 14.29 -5.88 11.60
CA GLY A 39 13.10 -5.28 11.02
C GLY A 39 12.04 -4.84 12.04
N TYR A 40 12.30 -4.97 13.34
CA TYR A 40 11.40 -4.55 14.41
C TYR A 40 12.16 -4.20 15.71
N THR A 41 11.48 -3.45 16.58
CA THR A 41 11.89 -3.15 17.96
C THR A 41 10.81 -3.60 18.93
N VAL A 42 11.21 -4.15 20.06
CA VAL A 42 10.31 -4.54 21.16
C VAL A 42 10.40 -3.50 22.28
N LEU A 43 9.26 -3.02 22.75
CA LEU A 43 9.18 -2.21 23.98
C LEU A 43 8.38 -2.97 25.02
N TYR A 44 8.87 -2.88 26.25
CA TYR A 44 8.34 -3.64 27.39
C TYR A 44 8.37 -5.15 27.17
N GLY A 45 9.35 -5.65 26.39
CA GLY A 45 9.61 -7.08 26.23
C GLY A 45 10.12 -7.70 27.53
N GLN A 46 9.72 -8.94 27.80
CA GLN A 46 9.80 -9.55 29.13
C GLN A 46 10.46 -10.93 29.09
N THR A 47 11.29 -11.23 30.10
CA THR A 47 11.92 -12.56 30.32
C THR A 47 12.20 -12.89 31.79
N THR A 48 11.64 -12.15 32.77
CA THR A 48 12.08 -12.25 34.18
C THR A 48 11.28 -13.23 35.04
N SER A 49 10.12 -13.69 34.56
CA SER A 49 9.30 -14.75 35.18
C SER A 49 9.05 -15.85 34.15
N PRO A 50 8.93 -17.14 34.53
CA PRO A 50 8.63 -18.24 33.61
C PRO A 50 7.32 -18.07 32.80
N ASP A 51 6.42 -17.22 33.29
CA ASP A 51 5.05 -17.11 32.79
C ASP A 51 4.79 -15.80 32.00
N ASP A 52 5.69 -14.81 32.06
CA ASP A 52 5.51 -13.49 31.41
C ASP A 52 6.23 -13.43 30.05
N TRP A 53 5.47 -13.43 28.95
CA TRP A 53 5.99 -13.48 27.59
C TRP A 53 5.54 -12.30 26.73
N TRP A 54 6.53 -11.59 26.17
CA TRP A 54 6.34 -10.70 25.02
C TRP A 54 7.63 -10.67 24.21
N GLU A 55 7.90 -11.77 23.52
CA GLU A 55 9.18 -11.95 22.83
C GLU A 55 9.14 -12.90 21.64
N ARG A 56 10.24 -12.91 20.90
CA ARG A 56 10.51 -13.88 19.84
C ARG A 56 10.85 -15.23 20.47
N ALA A 57 10.08 -16.27 20.15
CA ALA A 57 10.25 -17.60 20.69
C ALA A 57 10.31 -18.68 19.60
N ALA A 58 11.04 -19.75 19.88
CA ALA A 58 10.93 -21.02 19.18
C ALA A 58 9.95 -21.93 19.93
N PRO A 59 9.31 -22.90 19.25
CA PRO A 59 8.38 -23.85 19.87
C PRO A 59 8.95 -24.56 21.11
N ALA A 60 10.24 -24.88 21.11
CA ALA A 60 10.89 -25.58 22.21
C ALA A 60 11.07 -24.70 23.47
N GLN A 61 11.00 -23.37 23.33
CA GLN A 61 11.16 -22.43 24.45
C GLN A 61 9.86 -22.23 25.24
N ILE A 62 8.71 -22.44 24.59
CA ILE A 62 7.37 -22.31 25.19
C ILE A 62 6.76 -23.69 25.59
N ALA A 63 7.56 -24.75 25.53
CA ALA A 63 7.16 -26.13 25.88
C ALA A 63 7.20 -26.35 27.41
N PRO A 64 6.34 -27.21 28.01
CA PRO A 64 5.74 -28.42 27.41
C PRO A 64 4.27 -28.32 26.96
N MET A 65 3.62 -27.15 27.00
CA MET A 65 2.18 -27.02 26.73
C MET A 65 1.89 -26.66 25.26
N ASP A 66 1.74 -27.70 24.44
CA ASP A 66 1.20 -27.76 23.08
C ASP A 66 1.72 -26.73 22.06
N PRO A 67 2.62 -27.14 21.13
CA PRO A 67 3.21 -26.21 20.19
C PRO A 67 2.13 -25.72 19.23
N PHE A 68 2.05 -24.40 19.07
CA PHE A 68 1.45 -23.83 17.87
C PHE A 68 1.92 -24.58 16.62
N SER A 69 1.11 -24.57 15.57
CA SER A 69 1.47 -25.22 14.31
C SER A 69 1.22 -24.28 13.14
N GLY A 70 1.83 -24.56 11.98
CA GLY A 70 1.63 -23.74 10.78
C GLY A 70 2.35 -22.39 10.78
N TYR A 71 3.21 -22.12 11.77
CA TYR A 71 4.15 -20.98 11.72
C TYR A 71 5.14 -21.13 10.56
N GLN A 72 5.72 -20.02 10.13
CA GLN A 72 6.74 -19.97 9.10
C GLN A 72 8.12 -20.01 9.74
N GLY A 73 8.95 -20.99 9.36
CA GLY A 73 10.32 -21.06 9.85
C GLY A 73 10.44 -21.70 11.23
N SER A 74 11.35 -21.19 12.06
CA SER A 74 11.71 -21.75 13.37
C SER A 74 11.32 -20.86 14.55
N TYR A 75 11.01 -19.58 14.29
CA TYR A 75 10.71 -18.60 15.32
C TYR A 75 9.47 -17.79 14.95
N PHE A 76 8.74 -17.36 15.96
CA PHE A 76 7.59 -16.46 15.84
C PHE A 76 7.60 -15.49 17.02
N PHE A 77 6.71 -14.50 17.02
CA PHE A 77 6.49 -13.66 18.19
C PHE A 77 5.37 -14.25 19.05
N TYR A 78 5.60 -14.35 20.36
CA TYR A 78 4.73 -15.00 21.33
C TYR A 78 4.36 -14.07 22.47
N ALA A 79 3.13 -14.21 22.96
CA ALA A 79 2.60 -13.47 24.09
C ALA A 79 1.83 -14.40 25.05
N GLU A 80 2.04 -14.18 26.34
CA GLU A 80 1.35 -14.77 27.49
C GLU A 80 1.63 -13.85 28.68
N ASP A 81 0.64 -13.61 29.55
CA ASP A 81 0.83 -12.87 30.81
C ASP A 81 1.71 -11.59 30.67
N THR A 82 1.22 -10.64 29.89
CA THR A 82 1.99 -9.44 29.51
C THR A 82 2.02 -8.35 30.59
N ASP A 83 1.43 -8.57 31.77
CA ASP A 83 1.19 -7.51 32.76
C ASP A 83 2.34 -7.34 33.80
N ASN A 84 3.07 -8.39 34.19
CA ASN A 84 4.24 -8.36 35.10
C ASN A 84 4.10 -7.39 36.29
N GLY A 85 2.97 -7.47 37.00
CA GLY A 85 2.72 -6.65 38.19
C GLY A 85 2.67 -5.14 37.92
N ARG A 86 2.54 -4.74 36.65
CA ARG A 86 2.16 -3.39 36.25
C ARG A 86 0.67 -3.21 36.45
N THR A 87 0.20 -1.98 36.61
CA THR A 87 -1.24 -1.71 36.77
C THR A 87 -1.99 -2.01 35.48
N ALA A 88 -3.29 -2.36 35.58
CA ALA A 88 -4.20 -2.97 34.60
C ALA A 88 -4.33 -2.41 33.16
N ASP A 89 -3.39 -1.61 32.65
CA ASP A 89 -3.46 -0.89 31.37
C ASP A 89 -2.07 -0.71 30.70
N ASP A 90 -1.09 -1.60 30.93
CA ASP A 90 0.31 -1.43 30.49
C ASP A 90 0.67 -2.32 29.26
N PRO A 91 0.24 -1.95 28.04
CA PRO A 91 0.44 -2.77 26.85
C PRO A 91 1.93 -2.90 26.47
N CYS A 92 2.25 -4.04 25.89
CA CYS A 92 3.55 -4.30 25.29
C CYS A 92 3.52 -4.01 23.78
N TYR A 93 4.68 -3.67 23.20
CA TYR A 93 4.73 -3.27 21.79
C TYR A 93 5.79 -4.00 20.99
N VAL A 94 5.43 -4.37 19.76
CA VAL A 94 6.38 -4.69 18.68
C VAL A 94 6.14 -3.68 17.57
N THR A 95 7.13 -2.83 17.33
CA THR A 95 7.06 -1.81 16.28
C THR A 95 7.98 -2.23 15.14
N LEU A 96 7.44 -2.40 13.93
CA LEU A 96 8.24 -2.70 12.75
C LEU A 96 9.02 -1.46 12.31
N ASN A 97 10.13 -1.67 11.59
CA ASN A 97 10.86 -0.57 10.98
C ASN A 97 9.97 0.18 9.99
N GLN A 98 10.06 1.52 10.00
CA GLN A 98 9.35 2.36 9.04
C GLN A 98 9.82 2.05 7.61
N ILE A 99 8.88 2.02 6.66
CA ILE A 99 9.14 1.77 5.24
C ILE A 99 8.62 2.92 4.37
N ASN A 100 9.17 3.03 3.16
CA ASN A 100 8.67 3.92 2.12
C ASN A 100 7.49 3.26 1.39
N VAL A 101 6.36 3.97 1.31
CA VAL A 101 5.16 3.56 0.57
C VAL A 101 4.77 4.60 -0.51
N ALA A 102 5.62 5.62 -0.72
CA ALA A 102 5.41 6.60 -1.78
C ALA A 102 5.34 5.91 -3.16
N GLY A 103 4.32 6.25 -3.94
CA GLY A 103 4.08 5.62 -5.24
C GLY A 103 3.44 4.23 -5.16
N TYR A 104 2.92 3.81 -4.01
CA TYR A 104 2.11 2.59 -3.88
C TYR A 104 0.68 2.92 -3.45
N THR A 105 -0.26 2.10 -3.92
CA THR A 105 -1.69 2.12 -3.54
C THR A 105 -2.11 0.72 -3.08
N ASN A 106 -3.34 0.55 -2.60
CA ASN A 106 -3.85 -0.72 -2.11
C ASN A 106 -2.92 -1.39 -1.08
N ILE A 107 -2.43 -0.60 -0.13
CA ILE A 107 -1.51 -1.09 0.89
C ILE A 107 -2.22 -2.12 1.78
N LYS A 108 -1.57 -3.25 2.01
CA LYS A 108 -2.09 -4.36 2.82
C LYS A 108 -1.05 -4.86 3.81
N ILE A 109 -1.54 -5.43 4.89
CA ILE A 109 -0.77 -6.33 5.74
C ILE A 109 -1.25 -7.76 5.49
N LYS A 110 -0.29 -8.69 5.39
CA LYS A 110 -0.50 -10.13 5.53
C LYS A 110 0.28 -10.59 6.75
N LEU A 111 -0.30 -11.44 7.56
CA LEU A 111 0.38 -11.99 8.73
C LEU A 111 -0.24 -13.34 9.09
N LEU A 112 0.58 -14.20 9.66
CA LEU A 112 0.12 -15.41 10.32
C LEU A 112 -0.24 -15.05 11.76
N VAL A 113 -1.42 -15.46 12.23
CA VAL A 113 -1.83 -15.31 13.63
C VAL A 113 -2.40 -16.62 14.15
N ALA A 114 -2.02 -16.97 15.37
CA ALA A 114 -2.58 -18.08 16.13
C ALA A 114 -2.95 -17.59 17.53
N GLY A 115 -3.87 -18.29 18.17
CA GLY A 115 -4.31 -18.00 19.53
C GLY A 115 -4.84 -19.26 20.19
N LYS A 116 -4.64 -19.38 21.49
CA LYS A 116 -5.13 -20.51 22.27
C LYS A 116 -5.41 -20.09 23.71
N ASN A 117 -6.02 -21.03 24.42
CA ASN A 117 -6.17 -20.99 25.85
C ASN A 117 -5.88 -22.37 26.41
N ASN A 118 -4.85 -22.52 27.26
CA ASN A 118 -4.40 -23.84 27.73
C ASN A 118 -5.40 -24.58 28.64
N ILE A 119 -6.38 -23.88 29.22
CA ILE A 119 -7.40 -24.47 30.11
C ILE A 119 -8.75 -24.60 29.39
N GLY A 120 -8.86 -24.02 28.19
CA GLY A 120 -9.99 -24.16 27.29
C GLY A 120 -11.16 -23.23 27.57
N SER A 121 -11.05 -22.28 28.52
CA SER A 121 -12.06 -21.23 28.77
C SER A 121 -11.66 -20.25 29.91
N SER A 122 -10.65 -19.39 29.72
CA SER A 122 -10.30 -18.36 30.73
C SER A 122 -10.27 -16.92 30.21
N LEU A 123 -10.24 -16.70 28.89
CA LEU A 123 -10.06 -15.35 28.33
C LEU A 123 -11.03 -14.34 28.95
N GLU A 124 -10.48 -13.25 29.44
CA GLU A 124 -11.17 -12.14 30.08
C GLU A 124 -11.57 -11.07 29.05
N LEU A 125 -12.51 -10.22 29.46
CA LEU A 125 -12.87 -9.06 28.65
C LEU A 125 -11.71 -8.07 28.71
N GLU A 126 -11.46 -7.36 27.62
CA GLU A 126 -10.40 -6.32 27.50
C GLU A 126 -8.98 -6.82 27.18
N GLU A 127 -8.76 -8.13 27.08
CA GLU A 127 -7.54 -8.68 26.47
C GLU A 127 -7.55 -8.55 24.94
N TYR A 128 -6.39 -8.27 24.36
CA TYR A 128 -6.26 -8.06 22.93
C TYR A 128 -4.87 -8.26 22.34
N LEU A 129 -4.89 -8.52 21.04
CA LEU A 129 -3.83 -8.13 20.11
C LEU A 129 -4.36 -7.05 19.18
N ARG A 130 -3.82 -5.84 19.29
CA ARG A 130 -4.13 -4.71 18.41
C ARG A 130 -3.04 -4.51 17.37
N ILE A 131 -3.45 -4.22 16.15
CA ILE A 131 -2.55 -3.84 15.06
C ILE A 131 -2.82 -2.38 14.71
N GLN A 132 -1.76 -1.59 14.77
CA GLN A 132 -1.80 -0.15 14.60
C GLN A 132 -0.90 0.28 13.46
N TYR A 133 -1.24 1.40 12.84
CA TYR A 133 -0.42 2.04 11.80
C TYR A 133 -0.12 3.50 12.15
N SER A 134 1.03 3.99 11.68
CA SER A 134 1.39 5.40 11.62
C SER A 134 1.83 5.73 10.19
N VAL A 135 1.39 6.88 9.68
CA VAL A 135 1.74 7.39 8.35
C VAL A 135 2.45 8.71 8.51
N ASP A 136 3.55 8.90 7.78
CA ASP A 136 4.29 10.16 7.72
C ASP A 136 4.67 10.73 9.10
N GLY A 137 4.99 9.83 10.04
CA GLY A 137 5.36 10.18 11.42
C GLY A 137 4.18 10.63 12.30
N GLY A 138 2.94 10.41 11.87
CA GLY A 138 1.73 10.68 12.64
C GLY A 138 1.54 9.79 13.85
N ALA A 139 0.45 10.00 14.59
CA ALA A 139 0.08 9.15 15.71
C ALA A 139 -0.32 7.73 15.24
N PHE A 140 -0.02 6.73 16.07
CA PHE A 140 -0.48 5.36 15.82
C PHE A 140 -1.99 5.25 16.02
N THR A 141 -2.66 4.63 15.05
CA THR A 141 -4.10 4.37 15.07
C THR A 141 -4.37 2.87 14.90
N THR A 142 -5.24 2.29 15.73
CA THR A 142 -5.71 0.90 15.58
C THR A 142 -6.58 0.78 14.34
N PHE A 143 -6.31 -0.22 13.50
CA PHE A 143 -7.13 -0.50 12.31
C PHE A 143 -7.64 -1.93 12.24
N MET A 144 -7.04 -2.83 13.03
CA MET A 144 -7.47 -4.21 13.23
C MET A 144 -7.15 -4.63 14.65
N GLN A 145 -7.95 -5.52 15.21
CA GLN A 145 -7.67 -6.13 16.50
C GLN A 145 -8.28 -7.53 16.60
N TYR A 146 -7.65 -8.37 17.41
CA TYR A 146 -8.22 -9.60 17.92
C TYR A 146 -8.60 -9.35 19.37
N MET A 147 -9.86 -9.60 19.69
CA MET A 147 -10.44 -9.38 21.01
C MET A 147 -11.07 -10.68 21.50
N THR A 148 -11.20 -10.80 22.81
CA THR A 148 -12.05 -11.81 23.41
C THR A 148 -13.52 -11.61 22.94
N PRO A 149 -14.20 -12.64 22.41
CA PRO A 149 -15.58 -12.50 21.94
C PRO A 149 -16.60 -12.45 23.10
N ALA A 150 -16.28 -13.10 24.22
CA ALA A 150 -17.06 -13.10 25.46
C ALA A 150 -16.20 -13.62 26.63
N LEU A 151 -16.58 -13.31 27.87
CA LEU A 151 -15.92 -13.84 29.07
C LEU A 151 -15.84 -15.38 29.04
N ASN A 152 -14.68 -15.94 29.38
CA ASN A 152 -14.35 -17.37 29.31
C ASN A 152 -14.36 -17.96 27.89
N ALA A 153 -14.10 -17.15 26.85
CA ALA A 153 -13.90 -17.68 25.52
C ALA A 153 -12.65 -18.57 25.44
N ILE A 154 -12.62 -19.44 24.43
CA ILE A 154 -11.48 -20.33 24.17
C ILE A 154 -10.42 -19.63 23.32
N TYR A 155 -10.87 -18.78 22.40
CA TYR A 155 -10.03 -18.12 21.40
C TYR A 155 -10.43 -16.67 21.27
N TYR A 156 -9.44 -15.80 21.05
CA TYR A 156 -9.66 -14.49 20.49
C TYR A 156 -10.30 -14.62 19.09
N SER A 157 -11.08 -13.62 18.71
CA SER A 157 -11.63 -13.51 17.36
C SER A 157 -11.31 -12.15 16.77
N GLU A 158 -11.28 -12.05 15.45
CA GLU A 158 -11.29 -10.74 14.77
C GLU A 158 -12.43 -9.89 15.33
N ASP A 159 -12.13 -8.64 15.71
CA ASP A 159 -13.15 -7.62 15.96
C ASP A 159 -13.26 -6.77 14.68
N THR A 160 -14.27 -7.10 13.88
CA THR A 160 -14.42 -6.60 12.51
C THR A 160 -14.96 -5.17 12.44
N ASP A 161 -15.51 -4.65 13.53
CA ASP A 161 -16.08 -3.31 13.64
C ASP A 161 -15.39 -2.43 14.71
N LEU A 162 -14.32 -2.93 15.32
CA LEU A 162 -13.50 -2.26 16.33
C LEU A 162 -14.31 -1.79 17.55
N ASN A 163 -15.33 -2.56 17.94
CA ASN A 163 -16.23 -2.19 19.04
C ASN A 163 -15.77 -2.72 20.41
N GLY A 164 -14.66 -3.46 20.46
CA GLY A 164 -14.10 -4.07 21.67
C GLY A 164 -14.56 -5.51 21.94
N SER A 165 -15.23 -6.16 20.98
CA SER A 165 -15.68 -7.55 21.10
C SER A 165 -15.41 -8.32 19.81
N GLY A 166 -14.78 -9.49 19.94
CA GLY A 166 -14.53 -10.37 18.82
C GLY A 166 -15.84 -10.89 18.20
N ASN A 167 -16.07 -10.63 16.92
CA ASN A 167 -17.29 -11.01 16.19
C ASN A 167 -17.04 -11.64 14.81
N GLY A 168 -15.77 -11.77 14.42
CA GLY A 168 -15.31 -12.37 13.18
C GLY A 168 -14.71 -13.77 13.36
N THR A 169 -13.70 -14.09 12.56
CA THR A 169 -13.07 -15.41 12.59
C THR A 169 -12.34 -15.62 13.92
N ALA A 170 -12.65 -16.72 14.61
CA ALA A 170 -11.91 -17.15 15.77
C ALA A 170 -10.51 -17.66 15.38
N LEU A 171 -9.52 -17.34 16.20
CA LEU A 171 -8.18 -17.91 16.10
C LEU A 171 -8.19 -19.41 16.47
N SER A 172 -7.05 -20.06 16.23
CA SER A 172 -6.80 -21.43 16.66
C SER A 172 -5.32 -21.63 16.99
N PRO A 173 -4.92 -22.77 17.58
CA PRO A 173 -3.50 -23.11 17.78
C PRO A 173 -2.73 -23.33 16.45
N ALA A 174 -3.43 -23.42 15.32
CA ALA A 174 -2.81 -23.37 14.00
C ALA A 174 -2.80 -21.92 13.50
N PHE A 175 -1.61 -21.44 13.15
CA PHE A 175 -1.44 -20.16 12.48
C PHE A 175 -2.23 -20.13 11.17
N ALA A 176 -3.08 -19.11 11.03
CA ALA A 176 -3.80 -18.82 9.81
C ALA A 176 -3.30 -17.50 9.21
N GLU A 177 -3.26 -17.40 7.88
CA GLU A 177 -2.91 -16.15 7.20
C GLU A 177 -4.14 -15.24 7.13
N PHE A 178 -4.00 -14.05 7.68
CA PHE A 178 -4.98 -12.98 7.57
C PHE A 178 -4.45 -11.88 6.65
N THR A 179 -5.36 -11.22 5.92
CA THR A 179 -5.03 -10.12 5.01
C THR A 179 -5.96 -8.94 5.27
N TYR A 180 -5.39 -7.77 5.52
CA TYR A 180 -6.16 -6.56 5.77
C TYR A 180 -5.65 -5.40 4.93
N ASN A 181 -6.57 -4.58 4.41
CA ASN A 181 -6.23 -3.32 3.78
C ASN A 181 -5.86 -2.30 4.86
N ILE A 182 -4.77 -1.57 4.68
CA ILE A 182 -4.40 -0.45 5.54
C ILE A 182 -4.93 0.81 4.87
N PRO A 183 -5.89 1.54 5.48
CA PRO A 183 -6.63 2.62 4.80
C PRO A 183 -5.83 3.93 4.76
N VAL A 184 -4.69 3.92 4.08
CA VAL A 184 -3.72 5.02 4.13
C VAL A 184 -3.26 5.48 2.75
N THR A 185 -2.95 6.77 2.66
CA THR A 185 -2.13 7.38 1.62
C THR A 185 -1.01 8.15 2.31
N GLY A 186 0.21 8.13 1.75
CA GLY A 186 1.35 8.79 2.38
C GLY A 186 2.67 8.39 1.74
N SER A 187 3.77 8.87 2.32
CA SER A 187 5.12 8.54 1.86
C SER A 187 5.77 7.45 2.70
N THR A 188 5.45 7.38 3.99
CA THR A 188 6.03 6.41 4.92
C THR A 188 4.96 5.73 5.76
N LEU A 189 5.20 4.47 6.09
CA LEU A 189 4.32 3.65 6.91
C LEU A 189 5.13 2.96 8.01
N GLN A 190 4.57 2.91 9.20
CA GLN A 190 5.05 2.09 10.30
C GLN A 190 3.91 1.29 10.92
N ILE A 191 4.16 0.03 11.22
CA ILE A 191 3.19 -0.87 11.88
C ILE A 191 3.63 -1.16 13.30
N ARG A 192 2.67 -1.20 14.22
CA ARG A 192 2.89 -1.56 15.62
C ARG A 192 1.85 -2.57 16.08
N PHE A 193 2.32 -3.69 16.61
CA PHE A 193 1.54 -4.62 17.39
C PHE A 193 1.52 -4.14 18.83
N MET A 194 0.35 -4.19 19.45
CA MET A 194 0.09 -3.76 20.82
C MET A 194 -0.65 -4.90 21.51
N GLY A 195 0.02 -5.52 22.47
CA GLY A 195 -0.50 -6.67 23.21
C GLY A 195 -0.92 -6.29 24.62
N ASN A 196 -2.04 -6.84 25.07
CA ASN A 196 -2.46 -6.79 26.47
C ASN A 196 -3.16 -8.10 26.82
N VAL A 197 -2.53 -8.86 27.71
CA VAL A 197 -2.97 -10.11 28.33
C VAL A 197 -2.48 -10.04 29.77
N ASP A 198 -3.32 -10.31 30.74
CA ASP A 198 -3.03 -10.13 32.16
C ASP A 198 -3.13 -11.42 32.99
N GLN A 199 -3.29 -12.58 32.34
CA GLN A 199 -3.12 -13.87 32.99
C GLN A 199 -2.30 -14.87 32.15
N GLY A 200 -1.71 -15.85 32.84
CA GLY A 200 -1.14 -17.03 32.20
C GLY A 200 -2.22 -17.91 31.58
N ASN A 201 -1.84 -18.71 30.57
CA ASN A 201 -2.72 -19.57 29.75
C ASN A 201 -3.58 -18.87 28.70
N GLU A 202 -3.29 -17.60 28.41
CA GLU A 202 -4.04 -16.77 27.47
C GLU A 202 -3.07 -16.29 26.39
N GLU A 203 -3.01 -17.06 25.31
CA GLU A 203 -1.81 -17.01 24.48
C GLU A 203 -2.18 -16.68 23.05
N TYR A 204 -1.36 -15.84 22.45
CA TYR A 204 -1.37 -15.66 21.01
C TYR A 204 0.04 -15.52 20.48
N ALA A 205 0.13 -15.78 19.19
CA ALA A 205 1.37 -15.66 18.47
C ALA A 205 1.11 -15.10 17.08
N PHE A 206 2.07 -14.34 16.59
CA PHE A 206 2.03 -13.80 15.24
C PHE A 206 3.38 -13.97 14.55
N ASP A 207 3.32 -14.12 13.24
CA ASP A 207 4.47 -14.50 12.43
C ASP A 207 4.30 -14.02 10.98
N TYR A 208 5.39 -14.05 10.21
CA TYR A 208 5.44 -13.84 8.77
C TYR A 208 4.66 -12.61 8.29
N VAL A 209 4.90 -11.49 8.97
CA VAL A 209 4.28 -10.20 8.72
C VAL A 209 4.86 -9.62 7.43
N ARG A 210 4.00 -9.38 6.45
CA ARG A 210 4.34 -8.78 5.17
C ARG A 210 3.49 -7.56 4.92
N ILE A 211 4.14 -6.49 4.49
CA ILE A 211 3.45 -5.31 3.95
C ILE A 211 3.52 -5.38 2.44
N LEU A 212 2.39 -5.25 1.78
CA LEU A 212 2.27 -5.30 0.33
C LEU A 212 1.64 -4.02 -0.20
N GLY A 213 1.94 -3.68 -1.45
CA GLY A 213 1.33 -2.56 -2.14
C GLY A 213 1.33 -2.78 -3.66
N THR A 214 0.42 -2.09 -4.34
CA THR A 214 0.36 -2.05 -5.79
C THR A 214 1.04 -0.78 -6.28
N GLU A 215 2.12 -0.92 -7.05
CA GLU A 215 2.86 0.24 -7.58
C GLU A 215 1.92 1.11 -8.41
N GLN A 216 1.93 2.41 -8.16
CA GLN A 216 1.09 3.36 -8.86
C GLN A 216 1.81 3.82 -10.12
N VAL A 217 1.31 3.39 -11.28
CA VAL A 217 1.68 4.00 -12.56
C VAL A 217 0.95 5.34 -12.65
N LEU A 218 1.66 6.43 -12.40
CA LEU A 218 1.10 7.77 -12.57
C LEU A 218 0.82 8.03 -14.04
N PRO A 219 -0.33 8.65 -14.40
CA PRO A 219 -0.57 9.04 -15.78
C PRO A 219 0.51 10.03 -16.24
N PRO A 220 0.81 10.07 -17.55
CA PRO A 220 1.65 11.13 -18.10
C PRO A 220 1.06 12.50 -17.78
N GLY A 221 1.92 13.47 -17.51
CA GLY A 221 1.52 14.86 -17.44
C GLY A 221 1.01 15.34 -18.80
N THR A 222 0.29 16.45 -18.79
CA THR A 222 -0.14 17.09 -20.03
C THR A 222 1.06 17.77 -20.71
N PRO A 223 1.30 17.57 -22.01
CA PRO A 223 2.30 18.35 -22.73
C PRO A 223 2.00 19.86 -22.68
N GLU A 224 3.01 20.65 -22.34
CA GLU A 224 2.90 22.12 -22.20
C GLU A 224 3.77 22.85 -23.21
N ASN A 225 3.59 24.18 -23.32
CA ASN A 225 4.37 25.06 -24.18
C ASN A 225 4.43 24.60 -25.64
N ILE A 226 3.29 24.13 -26.17
CA ILE A 226 3.19 23.69 -27.56
C ILE A 226 3.37 24.91 -28.46
N THR A 227 4.39 24.88 -29.31
CA THR A 227 4.63 25.89 -30.34
C THR A 227 4.63 25.26 -31.72
N ILE A 228 4.11 26.00 -32.71
CA ILE A 228 4.10 25.59 -34.11
C ILE A 228 4.78 26.69 -34.92
N VAL A 229 5.85 26.34 -35.62
CA VAL A 229 6.59 27.26 -36.49
C VAL A 229 6.60 26.70 -37.90
N TYR A 230 6.28 27.53 -38.89
CA TYR A 230 6.46 27.17 -40.29
C TYR A 230 7.91 27.44 -40.69
N SER A 231 8.75 26.42 -40.60
CA SER A 231 10.09 26.43 -41.15
C SER A 231 10.02 25.85 -42.57
N SER A 232 10.70 26.47 -43.55
CA SER A 232 10.93 25.86 -44.87
C SER A 232 9.69 25.27 -45.60
N SER A 233 8.49 25.82 -45.37
CA SER A 233 7.15 25.40 -45.88
C SER A 233 6.44 24.22 -45.19
N LEU A 234 7.02 23.64 -44.12
CA LEU A 234 6.38 22.61 -43.30
C LEU A 234 6.14 23.12 -41.86
N PRO A 235 5.04 22.74 -41.19
CA PRO A 235 4.83 23.06 -39.78
C PRO A 235 5.67 22.14 -38.89
N GLU A 236 6.53 22.75 -38.07
CA GLU A 236 7.32 22.12 -37.03
C GLU A 236 6.68 22.40 -35.67
N PHE A 237 6.52 21.35 -34.88
CA PHE A 237 5.90 21.34 -33.57
C PHE A 237 6.97 21.12 -32.52
N THR A 238 6.97 21.91 -31.45
CA THR A 238 7.76 21.62 -30.26
C THR A 238 6.90 21.76 -29.01
N TRP A 239 7.24 21.02 -27.96
CA TRP A 239 6.57 21.06 -26.67
C TRP A 239 7.58 20.86 -25.53
N SER A 240 7.17 21.08 -24.29
CA SER A 240 7.97 20.73 -23.11
C SER A 240 7.75 19.26 -22.74
N ALA A 241 8.79 18.62 -22.19
CA ALA A 241 8.67 17.24 -21.71
C ALA A 241 7.57 17.13 -20.64
N ALA A 242 6.63 16.22 -20.84
CA ALA A 242 5.58 15.92 -19.87
C ALA A 242 6.11 14.98 -18.78
N ALA A 243 5.71 15.22 -17.53
CA ALA A 243 6.04 14.33 -16.41
C ALA A 243 5.59 12.89 -16.69
N ASN A 244 6.35 11.89 -16.27
CA ASN A 244 6.07 10.46 -16.46
C ASN A 244 5.89 9.99 -17.92
N ALA A 245 6.07 10.84 -18.94
CA ALA A 245 5.92 10.46 -20.34
C ALA A 245 7.16 9.73 -20.87
N THR A 246 6.98 8.57 -21.49
CA THR A 246 8.06 7.83 -22.18
C THR A 246 8.05 8.07 -23.69
N SER A 247 6.90 8.48 -24.24
CA SER A 247 6.75 8.86 -25.64
C SER A 247 5.55 9.78 -25.86
N TYR A 248 5.38 10.26 -27.10
CA TYR A 248 4.27 11.10 -27.53
C TYR A 248 3.59 10.53 -28.78
N LYS A 249 2.29 10.82 -28.89
CA LYS A 249 1.48 10.66 -30.09
C LYS A 249 1.03 12.02 -30.58
N ILE A 250 0.96 12.19 -31.90
CA ILE A 250 0.39 13.38 -32.55
C ILE A 250 -0.87 12.97 -33.27
N TYR A 251 -1.96 13.67 -32.99
CA TYR A 251 -3.22 13.54 -33.70
C TYR A 251 -3.53 14.82 -34.44
N SER A 252 -4.24 14.73 -35.56
CA SER A 252 -4.78 15.89 -36.27
C SER A 252 -6.28 15.75 -36.57
N ALA A 253 -6.97 16.87 -36.74
CA ALA A 253 -8.36 16.92 -37.19
C ALA A 253 -8.61 18.17 -38.06
N PRO A 254 -9.56 18.12 -39.01
CA PRO A 254 -10.02 19.30 -39.74
C PRO A 254 -10.97 20.18 -38.92
N ASP A 255 -11.65 19.61 -37.93
CA ASP A 255 -12.57 20.27 -37.01
C ASP A 255 -11.98 20.24 -35.59
N PRO A 256 -11.69 21.40 -34.96
CA PRO A 256 -11.12 21.42 -33.62
C PRO A 256 -12.09 20.95 -32.54
N TYR A 257 -13.39 20.86 -32.85
CA TYR A 257 -14.42 20.43 -31.92
C TYR A 257 -14.81 18.95 -32.09
N ALA A 258 -14.09 18.19 -32.92
CA ALA A 258 -14.27 16.76 -33.05
C ALA A 258 -14.03 16.03 -31.71
N VAL A 259 -14.86 15.01 -31.42
CA VAL A 259 -14.88 14.30 -30.13
C VAL A 259 -13.68 13.38 -29.96
N PHE A 260 -12.59 13.86 -29.39
CA PHE A 260 -11.39 13.03 -29.18
C PHE A 260 -11.67 11.74 -28.37
N PRO A 261 -11.08 10.58 -28.76
CA PRO A 261 -10.20 10.36 -29.91
C PRO A 261 -10.95 10.15 -31.24
N ALA A 262 -12.28 10.04 -31.22
CA ALA A 262 -13.10 9.88 -32.43
C ALA A 262 -13.07 11.16 -33.32
N GLY A 263 -12.89 10.98 -34.62
CA GLY A 263 -12.77 12.12 -35.54
C GLY A 263 -11.40 12.83 -35.54
N TRP A 264 -10.43 12.32 -34.77
CA TRP A 264 -9.02 12.69 -34.86
C TRP A 264 -8.23 11.57 -35.55
N THR A 265 -7.32 11.94 -36.44
CA THR A 265 -6.42 11.03 -37.16
C THR A 265 -5.09 10.96 -36.44
N LEU A 266 -4.60 9.75 -36.15
CA LEU A 266 -3.25 9.54 -35.62
C LEU A 266 -2.22 9.81 -36.72
N GLU A 267 -1.39 10.83 -36.55
CA GLU A 267 -0.34 11.23 -37.50
C GLU A 267 1.00 10.57 -37.15
N ALA A 268 1.32 10.47 -35.86
CA ALA A 268 2.57 9.87 -35.40
C ALA A 268 2.44 9.27 -34.00
N SER A 269 3.26 8.27 -33.70
CA SER A 269 3.30 7.61 -32.39
C SER A 269 4.72 7.15 -32.05
N GLY A 270 5.00 6.97 -30.76
CA GLY A 270 6.32 6.52 -30.29
C GLY A 270 7.41 7.60 -30.40
N ILE A 271 7.03 8.87 -30.47
CA ILE A 271 7.99 9.97 -30.55
C ILE A 271 8.64 10.13 -29.17
N THR A 272 9.95 9.97 -29.07
CA THR A 272 10.69 10.16 -27.81
C THR A 272 11.30 11.56 -27.68
N ALA A 273 11.40 12.29 -28.81
CA ALA A 273 11.76 13.70 -28.83
C ALA A 273 10.60 14.60 -28.38
N THR A 274 10.89 15.86 -28.09
CA THR A 274 9.87 16.89 -27.80
C THR A 274 9.58 17.77 -29.01
N SER A 275 9.70 17.18 -30.20
CA SER A 275 9.48 17.85 -31.47
C SER A 275 8.99 16.87 -32.54
N TRP A 276 8.18 17.37 -33.47
CA TRP A 276 7.69 16.62 -34.63
C TRP A 276 7.40 17.57 -35.80
N THR A 277 7.51 17.09 -37.04
CA THR A 277 7.23 17.87 -38.25
C THR A 277 6.11 17.18 -39.04
N ASP A 278 5.04 17.89 -39.39
CA ASP A 278 4.04 17.32 -40.31
C ASP A 278 4.56 17.41 -41.75
N THR A 279 5.19 16.32 -42.22
CA THR A 279 5.67 16.21 -43.61
C THR A 279 4.55 16.06 -44.63
N ASN A 280 3.30 15.83 -44.18
CA ASN A 280 2.12 15.67 -45.02
C ASN A 280 1.22 16.91 -45.01
N ALA A 281 1.65 18.01 -44.39
CA ALA A 281 0.90 19.25 -44.36
C ALA A 281 0.79 19.84 -45.76
N SER A 282 -0.44 20.13 -46.20
CA SER A 282 -0.69 20.88 -47.42
C SER A 282 -1.01 22.34 -47.09
N ALA A 283 -0.49 23.28 -47.89
CA ALA A 283 -0.70 24.71 -47.69
C ALA A 283 -2.18 25.16 -47.82
N SER A 284 -3.05 24.29 -48.34
CA SER A 284 -4.48 24.56 -48.55
C SER A 284 -5.41 23.92 -47.52
N ALA A 285 -4.91 23.02 -46.65
CA ALA A 285 -5.72 22.34 -45.64
C ALA A 285 -5.46 22.92 -44.25
N LYS A 286 -6.54 23.37 -43.60
CA LYS A 286 -6.48 23.72 -42.17
C LYS A 286 -6.54 22.44 -41.36
N LYS A 287 -5.53 22.20 -40.53
CA LYS A 287 -5.49 21.12 -39.54
C LYS A 287 -5.34 21.70 -38.14
N PHE A 288 -5.90 21.00 -37.17
CA PHE A 288 -5.69 21.19 -35.75
C PHE A 288 -4.94 19.99 -35.22
N TYR A 289 -4.15 20.15 -34.16
CA TYR A 289 -3.28 19.10 -33.65
C TYR A 289 -3.43 18.94 -32.14
N VAL A 290 -3.24 17.71 -31.67
CA VAL A 290 -3.15 17.35 -30.26
C VAL A 290 -1.89 16.53 -30.05
N VAL A 291 -1.11 16.92 -29.05
CA VAL A 291 0.03 16.14 -28.55
C VAL A 291 -0.46 15.36 -27.33
N VAL A 292 -0.34 14.04 -27.37
CA VAL A 292 -0.71 13.16 -26.25
C VAL A 292 0.56 12.51 -25.70
N ALA A 293 0.86 12.75 -24.44
CA ALA A 293 1.91 12.03 -23.71
C ALA A 293 1.46 10.59 -23.39
N VAL A 294 2.40 9.66 -23.42
CA VAL A 294 2.15 8.22 -23.23
C VAL A 294 3.20 7.63 -22.30
N ASN A 295 2.80 6.68 -21.45
CA ASN A 295 3.70 5.84 -20.65
C ASN A 295 3.23 4.40 -20.52
#